data_AF-A0A2A6EBZ7-F1
#
_entry.id   AF-A0A2A6EBZ7-F1
#
_cell.length_a   1.000
_cell.length_b   1.000
_cell.length_c   1.000
_cell.angle_alpha   90.00
_cell.angle_beta   90.00
_cell.angle_gamma   90.00
#
_symmetry.space_group_name_H-M   'P 1'
#
loop_
_entity.id
_entity.type
_entity.pdbx_description
1 polymer ?
#
loop_
_entity_poly.entity_id
_entity_poly.type
_entity_poly.pdbx_seq_one_letter_code
_entity_poly.pdbx_strand_id
1 'polypeptide(L)'
;GYVLVEFDPSTDLSQALQDTRSKVQDAKADLPQAAEEPTVNEVNISEFPVLVVTLSGHVPERVLTAAARELRDRIEEVPGVLEGTLQGARKDLVEVVVDPVKLSSYGLQLDQLMQGVGASNSLVAAGNIEGAEGKYAVKVPSLIETPEDVANLPVVA
;
A
#
# COMPACT_ATOMS: atom_id res chain seq x y z
N GLY A 1 -23.91 -6.16 -23.37
CA GLY A 1 -22.94 -5.91 -24.46
C GLY A 1 -21.97 -4.84 -24.00
N TYR A 2 -20.82 -4.70 -24.67
CA TYR A 2 -19.82 -3.69 -24.35
C TYR A 2 -19.45 -2.94 -25.63
N VAL A 3 -19.36 -1.62 -25.55
CA VAL A 3 -18.96 -0.76 -26.67
C VAL A 3 -17.91 0.20 -26.13
N LEU A 4 -16.74 0.22 -26.79
CA LEU A 4 -15.69 1.19 -26.52
C LEU A 4 -15.76 2.28 -27.59
N VAL A 5 -15.71 3.54 -27.15
CA VAL A 5 -15.70 4.71 -28.03
C VAL A 5 -14.40 5.43 -27.81
N GLU A 6 -13.61 5.57 -28.87
CA GLU A 6 -12.33 6.26 -28.87
C GLU A 6 -12.49 7.65 -29.50
N PHE A 7 -11.82 8.64 -28.92
CA PHE A 7 -11.85 10.04 -29.38
C PHE A 7 -10.45 10.52 -29.74
N ASP A 8 -10.37 11.49 -30.65
CA ASP A 8 -9.10 12.15 -30.97
C ASP A 8 -8.50 12.86 -29.74
N PRO A 9 -7.17 12.90 -29.59
CA PRO A 9 -6.50 13.47 -28.42
C PRO A 9 -6.80 14.96 -28.16
N SER A 10 -7.24 15.70 -29.18
CA SER A 10 -7.57 17.13 -29.09
C SER A 10 -9.00 17.39 -28.62
N THR A 11 -9.80 16.34 -28.42
CA THR A 11 -11.22 16.45 -28.04
C THR A 11 -11.34 16.75 -26.55
N ASP A 12 -12.25 17.64 -26.16
CA ASP A 12 -12.63 17.81 -24.75
C ASP A 12 -13.40 16.58 -24.27
N LEU A 13 -12.76 15.78 -23.43
CA LEU A 13 -13.32 14.53 -22.91
C LEU A 13 -14.60 14.76 -22.11
N SER A 14 -14.72 15.89 -21.40
CA SER A 14 -15.92 16.21 -20.61
C SER A 14 -17.12 16.45 -21.52
N GLN A 15 -16.91 17.20 -22.59
CA GLN A 15 -17.95 17.44 -23.60
C GLN A 15 -18.30 16.14 -24.34
N ALA A 16 -17.30 15.36 -24.75
CA ALA A 16 -17.51 14.08 -25.42
C ALA A 16 -18.30 13.07 -24.57
N LEU A 17 -18.03 13.01 -23.26
CA LEU A 17 -18.78 12.18 -22.32
C LEU A 17 -20.25 12.61 -22.22
N GLN A 18 -20.51 13.92 -22.15
CA GLN A 18 -21.86 14.47 -22.09
C GLN A 18 -22.64 14.20 -23.39
N ASP A 19 -22.00 14.39 -24.54
CA ASP A 19 -22.58 14.14 -25.85
C ASP A 19 -22.90 12.65 -26.03
N THR A 20 -21.98 11.77 -25.62
CA THR A 20 -22.17 10.32 -25.66
C THR A 20 -23.33 9.89 -24.77
N ARG A 21 -23.41 10.39 -23.53
CA ARG A 21 -24.54 10.13 -22.62
C ARG A 21 -25.88 10.55 -23.23
N SER A 22 -25.91 11.71 -23.87
CA SER A 22 -27.11 12.24 -24.51
C SER A 22 -27.56 11.33 -25.65
N LYS A 23 -26.62 10.91 -26.51
CA LYS A 23 -26.93 10.02 -27.64
C LYS A 23 -27.33 8.61 -27.23
N VAL A 24 -26.75 8.10 -26.14
CA VAL A 24 -27.17 6.81 -25.55
C VAL A 24 -28.59 6.90 -24.97
N GLN A 25 -28.96 8.04 -24.38
CA GLN A 25 -30.35 8.26 -23.95
C GLN A 25 -31.32 8.38 -25.13
N ASP A 26 -30.95 9.07 -26.21
CA ASP A 26 -31.76 9.13 -27.44
C ASP A 26 -32.03 7.71 -27.99
N ALA A 27 -30.98 6.88 -28.06
CA ALA A 27 -31.05 5.51 -28.57
C ALA A 27 -31.74 4.53 -27.61
N LYS A 28 -32.01 4.92 -26.36
CA LYS A 28 -32.66 4.06 -25.35
C LYS A 28 -34.02 3.56 -25.82
N ALA A 29 -34.75 4.37 -26.61
CA ALA A 29 -36.06 4.01 -27.17
C ALA A 29 -35.99 2.87 -28.20
N ASP A 30 -34.84 2.68 -28.84
CA ASP A 30 -34.60 1.64 -29.85
C ASP A 30 -34.14 0.32 -29.21
N LEU A 31 -33.84 0.32 -27.90
CA LEU A 31 -33.44 -0.88 -27.18
C LEU A 31 -34.65 -1.76 -26.83
N PRO A 32 -34.51 -3.10 -26.82
CA PRO A 32 -35.56 -3.99 -26.35
C PRO A 32 -35.99 -3.67 -24.91
N GLN A 33 -37.29 -3.78 -24.59
CA GLN A 33 -37.80 -3.50 -23.24
C GLN A 33 -37.18 -4.36 -22.13
N ALA A 34 -36.65 -5.53 -22.46
CA ALA A 34 -35.98 -6.42 -21.51
C ALA A 34 -34.50 -6.06 -21.29
N ALA A 35 -33.96 -5.04 -21.98
CA ALA A 35 -32.58 -4.61 -21.81
C ALA A 35 -32.44 -3.74 -20.55
N GLU A 36 -31.35 -3.96 -19.82
CA GLU A 36 -30.95 -3.09 -18.72
C GLU A 36 -30.57 -1.69 -19.23
N GLU A 37 -30.72 -0.68 -18.37
CA GLU A 37 -30.38 0.69 -18.72
C GLU A 37 -28.88 0.83 -18.99
N PRO A 38 -28.47 1.31 -20.18
CA PRO A 38 -27.05 1.46 -20.50
C PRO A 38 -26.42 2.54 -19.64
N THR A 39 -25.20 2.30 -19.19
CA THR A 39 -24.38 3.28 -18.45
C THR A 39 -23.20 3.73 -19.31
N VAL A 40 -22.85 5.02 -19.19
CA VAL A 40 -21.71 5.61 -19.89
C VAL A 40 -20.73 6.11 -18.85
N ASN A 41 -19.58 5.45 -18.81
CA ASN A 41 -18.49 5.73 -17.90
C ASN A 41 -17.27 6.20 -18.68
N GLU A 42 -16.56 7.16 -18.10
CA GLU A 42 -15.26 7.58 -18.62
C GLU A 42 -14.24 6.48 -18.35
N VAL A 43 -13.40 6.19 -19.35
CA VAL A 43 -12.28 5.26 -19.20
C VAL A 43 -11.06 6.08 -18.82
N ASN A 44 -10.61 5.96 -17.57
CA ASN A 44 -9.38 6.60 -17.14
C ASN A 44 -8.17 5.80 -17.65
N ILE A 45 -7.55 6.26 -18.73
CA ILE A 45 -6.39 5.61 -19.34
C ILE A 45 -5.17 5.65 -18.40
N SER A 46 -5.13 6.59 -17.45
CA SER A 46 -4.06 6.69 -16.45
C SER A 46 -3.98 5.50 -15.51
N GLU A 47 -5.06 4.73 -15.39
CA GLU A 47 -5.12 3.51 -14.56
C GLU A 47 -4.60 2.27 -15.29
N PHE A 48 -4.35 2.36 -16.60
CA PHE A 48 -3.78 1.25 -17.34
C PHE A 48 -2.25 1.25 -17.19
N PRO A 49 -1.66 0.12 -16.77
CA PRO A 49 -0.21 0.03 -16.67
C PRO A 49 0.41 0.13 -18.07
N VAL A 50 1.35 1.07 -18.22
CA VAL A 50 2.13 1.22 -19.47
C VAL A 50 3.01 -0.01 -19.70
N LEU A 51 3.50 -0.62 -18.62
CA LEU A 51 4.36 -1.80 -18.67
C LEU A 51 4.07 -2.71 -17.48
N VAL A 52 3.99 -4.01 -17.74
CA VAL A 52 3.81 -5.04 -16.71
C VAL A 52 5.04 -5.94 -16.69
N VAL A 53 5.71 -6.02 -15.54
CA VAL A 53 6.82 -6.96 -15.32
C VAL A 53 6.37 -8.08 -14.40
N THR A 54 6.66 -9.32 -14.79
CA THR A 54 6.42 -10.50 -13.94
C THR A 54 7.74 -11.13 -13.54
N LEU A 55 7.95 -11.28 -12.23
CA LEU A 55 9.10 -11.99 -11.66
C LEU A 55 8.69 -13.41 -11.29
N SER A 56 9.46 -14.40 -11.75
CA SER A 56 9.21 -15.82 -11.45
C SER A 56 10.52 -16.59 -11.30
N GLY A 57 10.52 -17.65 -10.50
CA GLY A 57 11.69 -18.48 -10.28
C GLY A 57 11.47 -19.55 -9.20
N HIS A 58 12.35 -20.56 -9.17
CA HIS A 58 12.36 -21.62 -8.16
C HIS A 58 13.07 -21.16 -6.88
N VAL A 59 12.61 -20.07 -6.28
CA VAL A 59 13.16 -19.49 -5.05
C VAL A 59 12.03 -19.16 -4.08
N PRO A 60 12.31 -18.98 -2.77
CA PRO A 60 11.30 -18.58 -1.81
C PRO A 60 10.61 -17.26 -2.19
N GLU A 61 9.32 -17.13 -1.92
CA GLU A 61 8.50 -15.94 -2.20
C GLU A 61 9.13 -14.65 -1.65
N ARG A 62 9.74 -14.72 -0.47
CA ARG A 62 10.43 -13.58 0.16
C ARG A 62 11.57 -13.04 -0.70
N VAL A 63 12.31 -13.93 -1.37
CA VAL A 63 13.42 -13.53 -2.26
C VAL A 63 12.87 -12.83 -3.50
N LEU A 64 11.81 -13.37 -4.11
CA LEU A 64 11.14 -12.73 -5.25
C LEU A 64 10.58 -11.36 -4.87
N THR A 65 9.97 -11.26 -3.68
CA THR A 65 9.40 -10.00 -3.18
C THR A 65 10.48 -8.95 -2.94
N ALA A 66 11.62 -9.32 -2.35
CA ALA A 66 12.75 -8.42 -2.16
C ALA A 66 13.30 -7.91 -3.50
N ALA A 67 13.52 -8.81 -4.47
CA ALA A 67 13.96 -8.44 -5.81
C ALA A 67 12.94 -7.55 -6.54
N ALA A 68 11.64 -7.80 -6.34
CA ALA A 68 10.57 -6.99 -6.94
C ALA A 68 10.52 -5.57 -6.37
N ARG A 69 10.78 -5.40 -5.07
CA ARG A 69 10.88 -4.08 -4.43
C ARG A 69 12.08 -3.31 -4.97
N GLU A 70 13.26 -3.95 -5.03
CA GLU A 70 14.45 -3.33 -5.60
C GLU A 70 14.24 -2.92 -7.07
N LEU A 71 13.61 -3.79 -7.88
CA LEU A 71 13.29 -3.49 -9.27
C LEU A 71 12.32 -2.31 -9.39
N ARG A 72 11.27 -2.28 -8.56
CA ARG A 72 10.33 -1.16 -8.52
C ARG A 72 11.05 0.15 -8.21
N ASP A 73 11.86 0.17 -7.15
CA ASP A 73 12.57 1.39 -6.72
C ASP A 73 13.47 1.92 -7.86
N ARG A 74 14.16 1.02 -8.58
CA ARG A 74 14.96 1.37 -9.77
C ARG A 74 14.13 1.85 -10.96
N ILE A 75 12.90 1.36 -11.13
CA ILE A 75 11.99 1.82 -12.19
C ILE A 75 11.45 3.21 -11.85
N GLU A 76 11.12 3.47 -10.59
CA GLU A 76 10.64 4.77 -10.11
C GLU A 76 11.71 5.87 -10.20
N GLU A 77 13.00 5.52 -10.18
CA GLU A 77 14.11 6.45 -10.45
C GLU A 77 14.17 6.92 -11.92
N VAL A 78 13.50 6.24 -12.86
CA VAL A 78 13.52 6.61 -14.28
C VAL A 78 12.69 7.89 -14.50
N PRO A 79 13.26 8.94 -15.11
CA PRO A 79 12.52 10.18 -15.37
C PRO A 79 11.24 9.93 -16.19
N GLY A 80 10.11 10.40 -15.67
CA GLY A 80 8.79 10.22 -16.29
C GLY A 80 7.98 9.04 -15.77
N VAL A 81 8.54 8.21 -14.89
CA VAL A 81 7.77 7.20 -14.14
C VAL A 81 7.12 7.86 -12.93
N LEU A 82 5.80 7.71 -12.80
CA LEU A 82 5.02 8.23 -11.67
C LEU A 82 4.98 7.25 -10.50
N GLU A 83 4.67 5.98 -10.76
CA GLU A 83 4.52 4.95 -9.73
C GLU A 83 4.74 3.55 -10.31
N GLY A 84 5.39 2.67 -9.55
CA GLY A 84 5.43 1.24 -9.81
C GLY A 84 4.57 0.46 -8.80
N THR A 85 3.38 0.03 -9.19
CA THR A 85 2.54 -0.77 -8.29
C THR A 85 3.03 -2.22 -8.19
N LEU A 86 3.39 -2.67 -6.99
CA LEU A 86 3.77 -4.06 -6.72
C LEU A 86 2.54 -4.90 -6.36
N GLN A 87 2.27 -5.96 -7.13
CA GLN A 87 1.19 -6.91 -6.87
C GLN A 87 1.72 -8.28 -6.44
N GLY A 88 0.97 -8.99 -5.59
CA GLY A 88 1.29 -10.36 -5.15
C GLY A 88 2.32 -10.47 -4.03
N ALA A 89 2.92 -9.36 -3.60
CA ALA A 89 3.81 -9.33 -2.44
C ALA A 89 3.02 -9.43 -1.13
N ARG A 90 3.31 -10.45 -0.32
CA ARG A 90 2.80 -10.48 1.07
C ARG A 90 3.48 -9.40 1.90
N LYS A 91 2.71 -8.80 2.82
CA LYS A 91 3.28 -7.92 3.85
C LYS A 91 3.98 -8.80 4.89
N ASP A 92 5.20 -8.42 5.25
CA ASP A 92 5.87 -9.02 6.39
C ASP A 92 5.09 -8.66 7.67
N LEU A 93 4.89 -9.66 8.53
CA LEU A 93 4.26 -9.49 9.83
C LEU A 93 5.03 -10.35 10.85
N VAL A 94 5.12 -9.85 12.07
CA VAL A 94 5.62 -10.61 13.21
C VAL A 94 4.42 -11.00 14.06
N GLU A 95 4.22 -12.30 14.25
CA GLU A 95 3.14 -12.83 15.09
C GLU A 95 3.68 -13.17 16.48
N VAL A 96 3.07 -12.59 17.51
CA VAL A 96 3.42 -12.85 18.92
C VAL A 96 2.42 -13.84 19.49
N VAL A 97 2.83 -15.10 19.64
CA VAL A 97 1.98 -16.16 20.21
C VAL A 97 2.17 -16.21 21.72
N VAL A 98 1.11 -15.86 22.46
CA VAL A 98 1.14 -15.79 23.94
C VAL A 98 0.63 -17.09 24.55
N ASP A 99 1.37 -17.64 25.51
CA ASP A 99 0.94 -18.77 26.34
C ASP A 99 0.18 -18.25 27.59
N PRO A 100 -1.14 -18.46 27.69
CA PRO A 100 -1.94 -17.94 28.79
C PRO A 100 -1.59 -18.57 30.15
N VAL A 101 -1.09 -19.81 30.16
CA VAL A 101 -0.69 -20.50 31.39
C VAL A 101 0.59 -19.87 31.94
N LYS A 102 1.56 -19.58 31.08
CA LYS A 102 2.77 -18.85 31.50
C LYS A 102 2.44 -17.43 31.94
N LEU A 103 1.62 -16.71 31.18
CA LEU A 103 1.23 -15.34 31.51
C LEU A 103 0.61 -15.25 32.92
N SER A 104 -0.34 -16.13 33.22
CA SER A 104 -0.96 -16.22 34.54
C SER A 104 0.00 -16.66 35.64
N SER A 105 0.96 -17.55 35.36
CA SER A 105 1.99 -17.95 36.34
C SER A 105 2.90 -16.80 36.78
N TYR A 106 3.09 -15.79 35.91
CA TYR A 106 3.81 -14.55 36.23
C TYR A 106 2.90 -13.46 36.82
N GLY A 107 1.61 -13.74 37.03
CA GLY A 107 0.64 -12.76 37.54
C GLY A 107 0.32 -11.65 36.54
N LEU A 108 0.58 -11.86 35.25
CA LEU A 108 0.37 -10.88 34.19
C LEU A 108 -0.98 -11.08 33.49
N GLN A 109 -1.55 -9.97 33.04
CA GLN A 109 -2.72 -9.95 32.17
C GLN A 109 -2.33 -9.62 30.72
N LEU A 110 -3.16 -10.04 29.76
CA LEU A 110 -2.85 -9.89 28.34
C LEU A 110 -2.79 -8.41 27.92
N ASP A 111 -3.62 -7.57 28.52
CA ASP A 111 -3.64 -6.11 28.33
C ASP A 111 -2.32 -5.46 28.76
N GLN A 112 -1.73 -5.90 29.87
CA GLN A 112 -0.42 -5.43 30.32
C GLN A 112 0.67 -5.77 29.30
N LEU A 113 0.62 -6.97 28.71
CA LEU A 113 1.56 -7.37 27.67
C LEU A 113 1.39 -6.55 26.39
N MET A 114 0.15 -6.32 25.95
CA MET A 114 -0.11 -5.45 24.79
C MET A 114 0.37 -4.01 25.01
N GLN A 115 0.17 -3.46 26.22
CA GLN A 115 0.64 -2.12 26.56
C GLN A 115 2.17 -2.04 26.59
N GLY A 116 2.87 -3.02 27.18
CA GLY A 116 4.33 -3.06 27.24
C GLY A 116 4.97 -3.14 25.84
N VAL A 117 4.42 -3.99 24.97
CA VAL A 117 4.88 -4.09 23.57
C VAL A 117 4.60 -2.79 22.81
N GLY A 118 3.41 -2.21 22.96
CA GLY A 118 3.03 -0.96 22.30
C GLY A 118 3.88 0.24 22.73
N ALA A 119 4.23 0.34 24.02
CA ALA A 119 5.06 1.41 24.56
C ALA A 119 6.52 1.33 24.10
N SER A 120 7.03 0.12 23.83
CA SER A 120 8.43 -0.11 23.48
C SER A 120 8.77 0.21 22.02
N ASN A 121 7.76 0.26 21.14
CA ASN A 121 7.91 0.56 19.70
C ASN A 121 7.70 2.05 19.37
N SER A 122 8.06 2.95 20.28
CA SER A 122 7.88 4.40 20.09
C SER A 122 9.22 5.10 19.83
N LEU A 123 9.31 5.77 18.69
CA LEU A 123 10.41 6.67 18.35
C LEU A 123 10.30 7.95 19.19
N VAL A 124 11.08 8.03 20.26
CA VAL A 124 11.18 9.25 21.08
C VAL A 124 12.32 10.12 20.56
N ALA A 125 11.99 11.31 20.05
CA ALA A 125 12.99 12.33 19.74
C ALA A 125 13.61 12.83 21.06
N ALA A 126 14.92 12.64 21.25
CA ALA A 126 15.62 13.02 22.47
C ALA A 126 15.95 14.53 22.53
N GLY A 127 15.51 15.30 21.55
CA GLY A 127 15.81 16.73 21.40
C GLY A 127 17.02 16.99 20.51
N ASN A 128 17.66 18.13 20.71
CA ASN A 128 18.84 18.54 19.95
C ASN A 128 19.97 18.93 20.90
N ILE A 129 21.21 18.56 20.56
CA ILE A 129 22.41 19.10 21.19
C ILE A 129 22.88 20.28 20.35
N GLU A 130 23.08 21.44 20.97
CA GLU A 130 23.57 22.65 20.32
C GLU A 130 25.04 22.85 20.74
N GLY A 131 25.94 22.72 19.76
CA GLY A 131 27.38 22.96 19.92
C GLY A 131 27.82 24.23 19.18
N ALA A 132 29.10 24.60 19.32
CA ALA A 132 29.66 25.80 18.69
C ALA A 132 29.57 25.78 17.15
N GLU A 133 29.48 24.60 16.53
CA GLU A 133 29.43 24.42 15.08
C GLU A 133 28.02 24.06 14.55
N GLY A 134 27.00 24.00 15.41
CA GLY A 134 25.61 23.78 14.96
C GLY A 134 24.77 22.90 15.88
N LYS A 135 23.56 22.59 15.39
CA LYS A 135 22.51 21.87 16.10
C LYS A 135 22.38 20.44 15.56
N TYR A 136 22.57 19.45 16.42
CA TYR A 136 22.48 18.04 16.08
C TYR A 136 21.25 17.41 16.73
N ALA A 137 20.37 16.82 15.93
CA ALA A 137 19.24 16.07 16.44
C ALA A 137 19.70 14.76 17.08
N VAL A 138 19.32 14.54 18.34
CA VAL A 138 19.56 13.28 19.05
C VAL A 138 18.28 12.47 19.02
N LYS A 139 18.40 11.22 18.57
CA LYS A 139 17.29 10.25 18.54
C LYS A 139 17.66 9.10 19.47
N VAL A 140 16.73 8.68 20.32
CA VAL A 140 16.88 7.40 21.02
C VAL A 140 16.49 6.31 20.03
N PRO A 141 17.35 5.33 19.74
CA PRO A 141 16.94 4.19 18.95
C PRO A 141 15.92 3.38 19.75
N SER A 142 14.68 3.34 19.27
CA SER A 142 13.74 2.30 19.65
C SER A 142 12.94 1.97 18.41
N LEU A 143 13.52 1.08 17.61
CA LEU A 143 12.87 0.45 16.47
C LEU A 143 13.11 -1.05 16.66
N ILE A 144 12.02 -1.80 16.73
CA ILE A 144 12.04 -3.24 16.60
C ILE A 144 12.46 -3.52 15.16
N GLU A 145 13.66 -4.05 14.94
CA GLU A 145 14.17 -4.37 13.60
C GLU A 145 14.10 -5.87 13.33
N THR A 146 14.22 -6.67 14.39
CA THR A 146 14.26 -8.14 14.34
C THR A 146 13.18 -8.77 15.22
N PRO A 147 12.77 -10.01 14.93
CA PRO A 147 11.90 -10.78 15.83
C PRO A 147 12.48 -10.93 17.24
N GLU A 148 13.81 -11.02 17.36
CA GLU A 148 14.52 -11.09 18.63
C GLU A 148 14.34 -9.81 19.46
N ASP A 149 14.24 -8.64 18.83
CA ASP A 149 13.97 -7.39 19.54
C ASP A 149 12.59 -7.44 20.22
N VAL A 150 11.59 -8.04 19.56
CA VAL A 150 10.26 -8.26 20.15
C VAL A 150 10.33 -9.17 21.36
N ALA A 151 11.13 -10.24 21.30
CA ALA A 151 11.26 -11.21 22.38
C ALA A 151 11.97 -10.65 23.62
N ASN A 152 12.85 -9.65 23.44
CA ASN A 152 13.59 -9.00 24.51
C ASN A 152 12.87 -7.77 25.09
N LEU A 153 11.67 -7.44 24.61
CA LEU A 153 10.92 -6.30 25.13
C LEU A 153 10.55 -6.51 26.60
N PRO A 154 10.83 -5.53 27.48
CA PRO A 154 10.36 -5.57 28.84
C PRO A 154 8.83 -5.46 28.86
N VAL A 155 8.18 -6.48 29.46
CA VAL A 155 6.71 -6.56 29.53
C VAL A 155 6.16 -5.79 30.75
N VAL A 156 6.96 -5.67 31.80
CA VAL A 156 6.65 -4.93 33.04
C VAL A 156 7.91 -4.22 33.54
N ALA A 157 7.77 -3.00 34.04
CA ALA A 157 8.82 -2.22 34.68
C ALA A 157 9.00 -2.57 36.17
#